data_AF-A0A844GWN9-F1
#
_entry.id   AF-A0A844GWN9-F1
#
_cell.length_a   1.000
_cell.length_b   1.000
_cell.length_c   1.000
_cell.angle_alpha   90.00
_cell.angle_beta   90.00
_cell.angle_gamma   90.00
#
_symmetry.space_group_name_H-M   'P 1'
#
loop_
_entity.id
_entity.type
_entity.pdbx_description
1 polymer ?
#
loop_
_entity_poly.entity_id
_entity_poly.type
_entity_poly.pdbx_seq_one_letter_code
_entity_poly.pdbx_strand_id
1 'polypeptide(L)'
;MQPIITVPPLNLWTTQDARQSWRYLEAESPVDFTQTVDGAGYTAELLVLRARTVEYRARLELDADGFLSATIPAQVGQSMRSCKRIDAAYQITITAPLPDLNVVWQGPVIVQEIAA
;
A
#
# COMPACT_ATOMS: atom_id res chain seq x y z
N MET A 1 -10.79 -18.21 -0.25
CA MET A 1 -9.48 -17.54 -0.15
C MET A 1 -9.54 -16.31 -1.03
N GLN A 2 -9.25 -15.12 -0.51
CA GLN A 2 -9.15 -13.91 -1.34
C GLN A 2 -7.90 -14.02 -2.24
N PRO A 3 -7.98 -13.65 -3.53
CA PRO A 3 -6.82 -13.64 -4.39
C PRO A 3 -5.84 -12.57 -3.91
N ILE A 4 -4.58 -12.95 -3.76
CA ILE A 4 -3.54 -11.98 -3.41
C ILE A 4 -2.84 -11.54 -4.69
N ILE A 5 -2.87 -10.24 -4.96
CA ILE A 5 -2.26 -9.65 -6.15
C ILE A 5 -0.86 -9.14 -5.80
N THR A 6 0.12 -9.52 -6.61
CA THR A 6 1.50 -9.00 -6.51
C THR A 6 1.58 -7.66 -7.23
N VAL A 7 2.08 -6.65 -6.52
CA VAL A 7 2.19 -5.26 -6.99
C VAL A 7 3.66 -4.79 -6.96
N PRO A 8 4.00 -3.68 -7.64
CA PRO A 8 5.37 -3.15 -7.64
C PRO A 8 5.94 -2.95 -6.22
N PRO A 9 7.27 -2.97 -6.04
CA PRO A 9 7.88 -2.76 -4.74
C PRO A 9 7.55 -1.40 -4.13
N LEU A 10 7.39 -1.35 -2.81
CA LEU A 10 7.30 -0.10 -2.06
C LEU A 10 8.71 0.45 -1.84
N ASN A 11 9.05 1.55 -2.50
CA ASN A 11 10.34 2.22 -2.30
C ASN A 11 10.24 3.23 -1.15
N LEU A 12 11.11 3.07 -0.16
CA LEU A 12 11.24 3.97 0.98
C LEU A 12 12.61 4.63 0.96
N TRP A 13 12.69 5.87 1.45
CA TRP A 13 13.93 6.59 1.65
C TRP A 13 14.18 6.82 3.14
N THR A 14 15.45 6.84 3.53
CA THR A 14 15.86 7.08 4.93
C THR A 14 15.99 8.56 5.27
N THR A 15 16.02 9.43 4.26
CA THR A 15 16.30 10.87 4.38
C THR A 15 15.13 11.77 3.99
N GLN A 16 14.09 11.22 3.36
CA GLN A 16 12.94 11.96 2.88
C GLN A 16 11.69 11.09 2.87
N ASP A 17 10.54 11.75 2.90
CA ASP A 17 9.25 11.07 2.82
C ASP A 17 9.04 10.47 1.42
N ALA A 18 8.38 9.32 1.38
CA ALA A 18 8.07 8.58 0.18
C ALA A 18 6.59 8.76 -0.16
N ARG A 19 6.26 9.51 -1.23
CA ARG A 19 4.91 9.46 -1.78
C ARG A 19 4.79 8.29 -2.74
N GLN A 20 3.81 7.44 -2.52
CA GLN A 20 3.55 6.25 -3.33
C GLN A 20 2.09 6.22 -3.72
N SER A 21 1.85 5.77 -4.95
CA SER A 21 0.51 5.62 -5.49
C SER A 21 0.36 4.30 -6.23
N TRP A 22 -0.86 3.76 -6.18
CA TRP A 22 -1.24 2.51 -6.80
C TRP A 22 -2.57 2.70 -7.51
N ARG A 23 -2.77 1.96 -8.60
CA ARG A 23 -4.02 1.94 -9.34
C ARG A 23 -4.59 0.53 -9.33
N TYR A 24 -5.83 0.38 -8.87
CA TYR A 24 -6.52 -0.90 -8.97
C TYR A 24 -7.17 -1.02 -10.36
N LEU A 25 -6.84 -2.12 -11.04
CA LEU A 25 -7.45 -2.48 -12.32
C LEU A 25 -8.21 -3.80 -12.14
N GLU A 26 -9.45 -3.84 -12.61
CA GLU A 26 -10.24 -5.06 -12.82
C GLU A 26 -10.41 -5.28 -14.32
N ALA A 27 -10.06 -6.47 -14.82
CA ALA A 27 -10.12 -6.79 -16.25
C ALA A 27 -9.50 -5.69 -17.15
N GLU A 28 -8.32 -5.19 -16.75
CA GLU A 28 -7.57 -4.12 -17.41
C GLU A 28 -8.25 -2.73 -17.42
N SER A 29 -9.39 -2.59 -16.74
CA SER A 29 -10.12 -1.34 -16.57
C SER A 29 -9.90 -0.76 -15.16
N PRO A 30 -9.66 0.56 -15.03
CA PRO A 30 -9.61 1.19 -13.72
C PRO A 30 -10.90 0.99 -12.95
N VAL A 31 -10.79 0.57 -11.68
CA VAL A 31 -11.94 0.53 -10.79
C VAL A 31 -12.32 1.95 -10.39
N ASP A 32 -13.59 2.29 -10.58
CA ASP A 32 -14.14 3.57 -10.14
C ASP A 32 -14.47 3.49 -8.64
N PHE A 33 -13.57 4.03 -7.83
CA PHE A 33 -13.71 4.07 -6.39
C PHE A 33 -14.62 5.20 -5.88
N THR A 34 -15.13 6.07 -6.76
CA THR A 34 -16.06 7.14 -6.39
C THR A 34 -17.50 6.63 -6.17
N GLN A 35 -17.78 5.40 -6.60
CA GLN A 35 -19.08 4.76 -6.41
C GLN A 35 -19.22 4.27 -4.97
N THR A 36 -20.21 4.82 -4.27
CA THR A 36 -20.61 4.38 -2.93
C THR A 36 -21.89 3.57 -3.01
N VAL A 37 -21.97 2.46 -2.29
CA VAL A 37 -23.21 1.69 -2.13
C VAL A 37 -23.81 2.10 -0.79
N ASP A 38 -25.01 2.67 -0.80
CA ASP A 38 -25.71 3.16 0.40
C ASP A 38 -24.88 4.13 1.27
N GLY A 39 -23.98 4.91 0.65
CA GLY A 39 -23.06 5.82 1.33
C GLY A 39 -21.82 5.16 1.94
N ALA A 40 -21.67 3.83 1.83
CA ALA A 40 -20.43 3.12 2.09
C ALA A 40 -19.55 3.15 0.84
N GLY A 41 -18.38 3.79 0.95
CA GLY A 41 -17.36 3.80 -0.09
C GLY A 41 -16.25 2.79 0.17
N TYR A 42 -15.36 2.64 -0.80
CA TYR A 42 -14.15 1.87 -0.61
C TYR A 42 -13.27 2.51 0.46
N THR A 43 -12.60 1.67 1.24
CA THR A 43 -11.53 2.09 2.15
C THR A 43 -10.29 1.27 1.86
N ALA A 44 -9.12 1.85 2.11
CA ALA A 44 -7.87 1.11 1.94
C ALA A 44 -6.86 1.48 3.02
N GLU A 45 -6.09 0.48 3.46
CA GLU A 45 -5.05 0.61 4.47
C GLU A 45 -3.74 0.02 3.95
N LEU A 46 -2.64 0.74 4.14
CA LEU A 46 -1.27 0.28 3.93
C LEU A 46 -0.70 -0.21 5.26
N LEU A 47 -0.11 -1.40 5.24
CA LEU A 47 0.69 -1.96 6.32
C LEU A 47 2.12 -2.17 5.82
N VAL A 48 3.10 -1.62 6.52
CA VAL A 48 4.52 -1.96 6.32
C VAL A 48 4.92 -2.95 7.39
N LEU A 49 5.45 -4.10 6.96
CA LEU A 49 5.71 -5.26 7.80
C LEU A 49 7.21 -5.54 7.89
N ARG A 50 7.68 -5.79 9.11
CA ARG A 50 9.01 -6.32 9.41
C ARG A 50 8.86 -7.67 10.12
N ALA A 51 9.34 -8.74 9.49
CA ALA A 51 9.22 -10.10 10.00
C ALA A 51 7.77 -10.44 10.45
N ARG A 52 6.77 -10.01 9.66
CA ARG A 52 5.31 -10.11 9.91
C ARG A 52 4.76 -9.24 11.05
N THR A 53 5.58 -8.39 11.67
CA THR A 53 5.14 -7.37 12.63
C THR A 53 4.80 -6.09 11.88
N VAL A 54 3.70 -5.43 12.23
CA VAL A 54 3.31 -4.13 11.66
C VAL A 54 4.20 -3.04 12.24
N GLU A 55 5.06 -2.46 11.42
CA GLU A 55 5.91 -1.32 11.78
C GLU A 55 5.21 0.02 11.52
N TYR A 56 4.42 0.07 10.45
CA TYR A 56 3.71 1.28 10.06
C TYR A 56 2.37 0.93 9.45
N ARG A 57 1.38 1.78 9.75
CA ARG A 57 0.02 1.69 9.25
C ARG A 57 -0.44 3.06 8.81
N ALA A 58 -1.01 3.14 7.61
CA ALA A 58 -1.60 4.35 7.11
C ALA A 58 -2.90 4.07 6.37
N ARG A 59 -3.90 4.94 6.56
CA ARG A 59 -5.04 4.98 5.65
C ARG A 59 -4.57 5.52 4.31
N LEU A 60 -5.00 4.89 3.23
CA LEU A 60 -4.74 5.37 1.87
C LEU A 60 -5.79 6.41 1.48
N GLU A 61 -5.31 7.48 0.85
CA GLU A 61 -6.15 8.50 0.24
C GLU A 61 -6.52 8.08 -1.17
N LEU A 62 -7.80 8.21 -1.49
CA LEU A 62 -8.33 7.96 -2.82
C LEU A 62 -8.48 9.30 -3.54
N ASP A 63 -7.86 9.43 -4.71
CA ASP A 63 -8.07 10.59 -5.57
C ASP A 63 -9.19 10.39 -6.60
N ALA A 64 -9.54 11.47 -7.30
CA ALA A 64 -10.61 11.48 -8.29
C ALA A 64 -10.31 10.62 -9.54
N ASP A 65 -9.04 10.25 -9.76
CA ASP A 65 -8.59 9.43 -10.89
C ASP A 65 -8.54 7.92 -10.53
N GLY A 66 -8.92 7.57 -9.30
CA GLY A 66 -8.98 6.21 -8.80
C GLY A 66 -7.64 5.67 -8.30
N PHE A 67 -6.68 6.53 -7.98
CA PHE A 67 -5.43 6.11 -7.35
C PHE A 67 -5.56 6.10 -5.84
N LEU A 68 -5.02 5.04 -5.25
CA LEU A 68 -4.75 4.96 -3.82
C LEU A 68 -3.36 5.55 -3.59
N SER A 69 -3.21 6.44 -2.63
CA SER A 69 -1.91 7.04 -2.31
C SER A 69 -1.65 7.17 -0.82
N ALA A 70 -0.37 7.10 -0.45
CA ALA A 70 0.10 7.43 0.90
C ALA A 70 1.45 8.13 0.82
N THR A 71 1.68 9.00 1.78
CA THR A 71 3.00 9.51 2.11
C THR A 71 3.55 8.71 3.29
N ILE A 72 4.65 7.99 3.07
CA ILE A 72 5.33 7.23 4.11
C ILE A 72 6.50 8.07 4.67
N PRO A 73 6.55 8.33 5.98
CA PRO A 73 7.62 9.12 6.58
C PRO A 73 9.00 8.48 6.42
N ALA A 74 10.04 9.31 6.30
CA ALA A 74 11.45 8.87 6.26
C ALA A 74 11.83 7.93 7.42
N GLN A 75 11.23 8.14 8.60
CA GLN A 75 11.45 7.33 9.80
C GLN A 75 11.11 5.85 9.59
N VAL A 76 10.12 5.53 8.74
CA VAL A 76 9.80 4.14 8.39
C VAL A 76 10.95 3.54 7.59
N GLY A 77 11.50 4.28 6.62
CA GLY A 77 12.70 3.88 5.89
C GLY A 77 13.89 3.63 6.82
N GLN A 78 14.11 4.50 7.80
CA GLN A 78 15.17 4.34 8.82
C GLN A 78 14.97 3.07 9.66
N SER A 79 13.74 2.80 10.08
CA SER A 79 13.38 1.62 10.88
C SER A 79 13.56 0.30 10.11
N MET A 80 13.36 0.36 8.80
CA MET A 80 13.48 -0.78 7.89
C MET A 80 14.91 -1.01 7.36
N ARG A 81 15.83 -0.06 7.58
CA ARG A 81 17.21 -0.04 7.03
C ARG A 81 18.02 -1.31 7.31
N SER A 82 17.91 -1.85 8.52
CA SER A 82 18.66 -3.04 8.95
C SER A 82 17.94 -4.37 8.64
N CYS A 83 16.80 -4.32 7.96
CA CYS A 83 16.03 -5.51 7.68
C CYS A 83 16.67 -6.29 6.53
N LYS A 84 16.82 -7.61 6.66
CA LYS A 84 17.14 -8.43 5.48
C LYS A 84 15.99 -8.26 4.50
N ARG A 85 16.30 -8.13 3.20
CA ARG A 85 15.29 -7.94 2.14
C ARG A 85 14.12 -8.93 2.19
N ILE A 86 14.36 -10.15 2.69
CA ILE A 86 13.36 -11.22 2.82
C ILE A 86 12.33 -10.98 3.94
N ASP A 87 12.65 -10.10 4.90
CA ASP A 87 11.84 -9.87 6.09
C ASP A 87 11.02 -8.57 5.98
N ALA A 88 11.14 -7.84 4.87
CA ALA A 88 10.50 -6.55 4.64
C ALA A 88 9.43 -6.64 3.55
N ALA A 89 8.16 -6.52 3.94
CA ALA A 89 7.02 -6.60 3.04
C ALA A 89 6.03 -5.47 3.31
N TYR A 90 5.15 -5.19 2.36
CA TYR A 90 3.99 -4.34 2.59
C TYR A 90 2.73 -5.05 2.13
N GLN A 91 1.61 -4.67 2.74
CA GLN A 91 0.29 -5.14 2.38
C GLN A 91 -0.63 -3.93 2.20
N ILE A 92 -1.47 -3.97 1.17
CA ILE A 92 -2.60 -3.04 1.02
C ILE A 92 -3.87 -3.87 1.12
N THR A 93 -4.75 -3.50 2.04
CA THR A 93 -6.08 -4.10 2.17
C THR A 93 -7.11 -3.11 1.67
N ILE A 94 -7.77 -3.44 0.56
CA ILE A 94 -8.87 -2.68 -0.03
C ILE A 94 -10.18 -3.33 0.41
N THR A 95 -10.97 -2.59 1.18
CA THR A 95 -12.30 -3.01 1.62
C THR A 95 -13.33 -2.31 0.76
N ALA A 96 -14.05 -3.11 -0.03
CA ALA A 96 -15.13 -2.65 -0.88
C ALA A 96 -16.46 -2.57 -0.11
N PRO A 97 -17.44 -1.78 -0.61
CA PRO A 97 -18.79 -1.77 -0.04
C PRO A 97 -19.48 -3.13 -0.08
N LEU A 98 -19.17 -3.94 -1.11
CA LEU A 98 -19.61 -5.33 -1.24
C LEU A 98 -18.47 -6.26 -0.83
N PRO A 99 -18.63 -7.11 0.20
CA PRO A 99 -17.54 -7.91 0.75
C PRO A 99 -16.84 -8.85 -0.25
N ASP A 100 -17.57 -9.30 -1.27
CA ASP A 100 -17.06 -10.20 -2.30
C ASP A 100 -16.01 -9.55 -3.22
N LEU A 101 -15.90 -8.21 -3.17
CA LEU A 101 -14.94 -7.40 -3.92
C LEU A 101 -13.75 -6.93 -3.06
N ASN A 102 -13.60 -7.48 -1.85
CA ASN A 102 -12.44 -7.18 -1.01
C ASN A 102 -11.16 -7.77 -1.59
N VAL A 103 -10.09 -6.98 -1.58
CA VAL A 103 -8.82 -7.34 -2.24
C VAL A 103 -7.66 -7.06 -1.31
N VAL A 104 -6.66 -7.95 -1.35
CA VAL A 104 -5.39 -7.78 -0.66
C VAL A 104 -4.26 -7.78 -1.67
N TRP A 105 -3.43 -6.74 -1.62
CA TRP A 105 -2.19 -6.67 -2.37
C TRP A 105 -1.01 -6.84 -1.45
N GLN A 106 0.05 -7.44 -1.95
CA GLN A 106 1.30 -7.56 -1.22
C GLN A 106 2.50 -7.41 -2.15
N GLY A 107 3.57 -6.86 -1.60
CA GLY A 107 4.82 -6.67 -2.33
C GLY A 107 6.02 -6.52 -1.40
N PRO A 108 7.23 -6.57 -1.96
CA PRO A 108 8.45 -6.32 -1.19
C PRO A 108 8.61 -4.84 -0.86
N VAL A 109 9.29 -4.55 0.24
CA VAL A 109 9.76 -3.20 0.57
C VAL A 109 11.23 -3.07 0.18
N ILE A 110 11.58 -2.00 -0.51
CA ILE A 110 12.95 -1.65 -0.87
C ILE A 110 13.31 -0.34 -0.18
N VAL A 111 14.34 -0.37 0.66
CA VAL A 111 14.89 0.82 1.29
C VAL A 111 16.05 1.34 0.45
N GLN A 112 15.96 2.60 0.03
CA GLN A 112 17.00 3.29 -0.72
C GLN A 112 17.82 4.15 0.25
N GLU A 113 19.14 4.01 0.20
CA GLU A 113 20.09 4.88 0.89
C GLU A 113 20.71 5.81 -0.15
N ILE A 114 20.46 7.11 -0.01
CA ILE A 114 21.23 8.10 -0.78
C ILE A 114 22.53 8.30 0.01
N ALA A 115 23.66 7.95 -0.59
CA ALA A 115 24.96 8.36 -0.06
C ALA A 115 25.02 9.89 -0.13
N ALA A 116 25.13 10.54 1.03
CA ALA A 116 25.37 11.97 1.13
C ALA A 116 26.76 12.31 0.57
#